data_AF-A0A800J9N7-F1
#
_entry.id   AF-A0A800J9N7-F1
#
_cell.length_a   1.000
_cell.length_b   1.000
_cell.length_c   1.000
_cell.angle_alpha   90.00
_cell.angle_beta   90.00
_cell.angle_gamma   90.00
#
_symmetry.space_group_name_H-M   'P 1'
#
loop_
_entity.id
_entity.type
_entity.pdbx_description
1 polymer ?
#
loop_
_entity_poly.entity_id
_entity_poly.type
_entity_poly.pdbx_seq_one_letter_code
_entity_poly.pdbx_strand_id
1 'polypeptide(L)' 'MNPDLKSRIEEILSEPVKSTDAVSGGCIADSRKLVMNSGRVFFLKQVRDGSSGTFESEARGLEELRKAGAVRVPEV' A
#
# COMPACT_ATOMS: atom_id res chain seq x y z
N MET A 1 -3.91 10.64 -7.45
CA MET A 1 -2.75 9.80 -7.81
C MET A 1 -2.22 10.28 -9.14
N ASN A 2 -0.90 10.46 -9.30
CA ASN A 2 -0.36 10.85 -10.61
C ASN A 2 -0.39 9.63 -11.56
N PRO A 3 -0.37 9.84 -12.89
CA PRO A 3 -0.43 8.74 -13.86
C PRO A 3 0.74 7.75 -13.75
N ASP A 4 1.95 8.23 -13.44
CA ASP A 4 3.14 7.39 -13.27
C ASP A 4 2.98 6.35 -12.15
N LEU A 5 2.54 6.80 -10.96
CA LEU A 5 2.29 5.89 -9.83
C LEU A 5 1.20 4.89 -10.16
N LYS A 6 0.14 5.34 -10.85
CA LYS A 6 -0.95 4.46 -11.27
C LYS A 6 -0.40 3.31 -12.12
N SER A 7 0.33 3.62 -13.19
CA SER A 7 0.88 2.62 -14.10
C SER A 7 1.81 1.64 -13.39
N ARG A 8 2.66 2.11 -12.49
CA ARG A 8 3.57 1.25 -11.70
C ARG A 8 2.83 0.29 -10.78
N ILE A 9 1.76 0.75 -10.13
CA ILE A 9 0.91 -0.11 -9.29
C ILE A 9 0.22 -1.16 -10.15
N GLU A 10 -0.35 -0.76 -11.29
CA GLU A 10 -1.03 -1.67 -12.21
C GLU A 10 -0.08 -2.74 -12.78
N GLU A 11 1.18 -2.38 -13.03
CA GLU A 11 2.24 -3.31 -13.43
C GLU A 11 2.59 -4.29 -12.30
N ILE A 12 2.89 -3.79 -11.09
CA ILE A 12 3.25 -4.63 -9.92
C ILE A 12 2.13 -5.61 -9.59
N LEU A 13 0.88 -5.16 -9.62
CA LEU A 13 -0.28 -5.99 -9.30
C LEU A 13 -0.81 -6.78 -10.50
N SER A 14 -0.26 -6.56 -11.70
CA SER A 14 -0.71 -7.13 -12.97
C SER A 14 -2.22 -6.98 -13.19
N GLU A 15 -2.76 -5.83 -12.78
CA GLU A 15 -4.20 -5.59 -12.72
C GLU A 15 -4.54 -4.09 -12.78
N PRO A 16 -5.55 -3.65 -13.55
CA PRO A 16 -5.93 -2.25 -13.59
C PRO A 16 -6.60 -1.76 -12.29
N VAL A 17 -6.30 -0.51 -11.91
CA VAL A 17 -6.95 0.21 -10.80
C VAL A 17 -8.27 0.79 -11.30
N LYS A 18 -9.37 0.34 -10.70
CA LYS A 18 -10.73 0.81 -10.96
C LYS A 18 -11.01 2.16 -10.32
N SER A 19 -10.67 2.31 -9.04
CA SER A 19 -10.86 3.57 -8.31
C SER A 19 -9.86 3.74 -7.18
N THR A 20 -9.67 4.99 -6.75
CA THR A 20 -8.84 5.33 -5.60
C THR A 20 -9.53 6.35 -4.72
N ASP A 21 -9.56 6.10 -3.42
CA ASP A 21 -10.11 7.00 -2.42
C ASP A 21 -9.01 7.41 -1.43
N ALA A 22 -8.92 8.72 -1.13
CA ALA A 22 -8.07 9.18 -0.05
C ALA A 22 -8.73 8.80 1.29
N VAL A 23 -7.96 8.22 2.21
CA VAL A 23 -8.50 7.76 3.51
C VAL A 23 -7.88 8.51 4.69
N SER A 24 -6.58 8.77 4.67
CA SER A 24 -5.86 9.54 5.69
C SER A 24 -4.46 9.88 5.17
N GLY A 25 -3.59 10.44 6.01
CA GLY A 25 -2.15 10.46 5.72
C GLY A 25 -1.37 11.68 6.19
N GLY A 26 -2.06 12.78 6.48
CA GLY A 26 -1.46 14.00 6.99
C GLY A 26 -0.17 14.40 6.25
N CYS A 27 0.84 14.81 7.03
CA CYS A 27 2.15 15.19 6.49
C CYS A 27 3.14 14.01 6.39
N ILE A 28 2.83 12.85 6.98
CA ILE A 28 3.79 11.74 7.10
C ILE A 28 3.70 10.81 5.89
N ALA A 29 2.51 10.30 5.55
CA ALA A 29 2.34 9.40 4.41
C ALA A 29 0.93 9.50 3.81
N ASP A 30 0.82 9.91 2.54
CA ASP A 30 -0.43 9.88 1.77
C ASP A 30 -0.97 8.43 1.74
N SER A 31 -2.16 8.23 2.29
CA SER A 31 -2.76 6.91 2.41
C SER A 31 -4.03 6.82 1.57
N ARG A 32 -4.15 5.75 0.78
CA ARG A 32 -5.25 5.55 -0.17
C ARG A 32 -5.82 4.15 -0.08
N LYS A 33 -7.12 4.04 -0.29
CA LYS A 33 -7.79 2.79 -0.66
C LYS A 33 -7.74 2.66 -2.19
N LEU A 34 -7.27 1.51 -2.67
CA LEU A 34 -7.30 1.15 -4.08
C LEU A 34 -8.34 0.06 -4.27
N VAL A 35 -9.20 0.21 -5.27
CA VAL A 35 -10.10 -0.85 -5.72
C VAL A 35 -9.65 -1.25 -7.12
N MET A 36 -9.36 -2.54 -7.29
CA MET A 36 -8.93 -3.10 -8.58
C MET A 36 -10.13 -3.55 -9.40
N ASN A 37 -9.94 -3.81 -10.70
CA ASN A 37 -11.02 -4.27 -11.58
C ASN A 37 -11.64 -5.61 -11.17
N SER A 38 -10.88 -6.51 -10.55
CA SER A 38 -11.38 -7.77 -9.96
C SER A 38 -12.23 -7.55 -8.71
N GLY A 39 -12.24 -6.35 -8.13
CA GLY A 39 -12.84 -6.05 -6.85
C GLY A 39 -11.90 -6.26 -5.65
N ARG A 40 -10.66 -6.73 -5.86
CA ARG A 40 -9.61 -6.73 -4.82
C ARG A 40 -9.38 -5.31 -4.30
N VAL A 41 -9.10 -5.21 -3.00
CA VAL A 41 -8.90 -3.94 -2.32
C VAL A 41 -7.53 -3.92 -1.67
N PHE A 42 -6.79 -2.83 -1.90
CA PHE A 42 -5.47 -2.61 -1.30
C PHE A 42 -5.46 -1.31 -0.49
N PHE A 43 -4.58 -1.27 0.51
CA PHE A 43 -4.24 -0.07 1.25
C PHE A 43 -2.85 0.38 0.84
N LEU A 44 -2.75 1.55 0.23
CA LEU A 44 -1.50 2.13 -0.24
C LEU A 44 -1.02 3.20 0.76
N LYS A 45 0.25 3.16 1.14
CA LYS A 45 0.94 4.22 1.87
C LYS A 45 2.08 4.76 1.02
N GLN A 46 2.21 6.09 0.97
CA GLN A 46 3.27 6.76 0.21
C GLN A 46 3.81 7.96 0.98
N VAL A 47 5.13 8.04 1.17
CA VAL A 47 5.82 9.22 1.72
C VAL A 47 6.13 10.23 0.61
N ARG A 48 6.14 11.53 0.94
CA ARG A 48 6.44 12.60 -0.04
C ARG A 48 7.93 12.72 -0.34
N ASP A 49 8.75 12.52 0.69
CA ASP A 49 10.19 12.64 0.60
C ASP A 49 10.82 11.25 0.72
N GLY A 50 11.77 10.95 -0.17
CA GLY A 50 12.37 9.63 -0.41
C GLY A 50 13.17 9.03 0.76
N SER A 51 12.53 8.88 1.92
CA SER A 51 13.02 8.10 3.06
C SER A 51 13.01 6.62 2.66
N SER A 52 14.06 6.22 1.95
CA SER A 52 14.35 4.81 1.69
C SER A 52 14.49 4.08 3.03
N GLY A 53 13.77 2.97 3.21
CA GLY A 53 13.88 2.10 4.38
C GLY A 53 12.69 2.08 5.34
N THR A 54 11.79 3.08 5.30
CA THR A 54 10.67 3.16 6.26
C THR A 54 9.63 2.05 6.03
N PHE A 55 9.26 1.80 4.77
CA PHE A 55 8.26 0.78 4.44
C PHE A 55 8.82 -0.64 4.41
N GLU A 56 10.11 -0.80 4.12
CA GLU A 56 10.79 -2.10 4.20
C GLU A 56 10.81 -2.62 5.64
N SER A 57 11.05 -1.72 6.61
CA SER A 57 11.00 -2.06 8.03
C SER A 57 9.58 -2.38 8.49
N GLU A 58 8.57 -1.64 8.01
CA GLU A 58 7.16 -1.91 8.29
C GLU A 58 6.73 -3.29 7.73
N ALA A 59 7.08 -3.60 6.47
CA ALA A 59 6.79 -4.88 5.84
C ALA A 59 7.42 -6.06 6.59
N ARG A 60 8.69 -5.93 7.01
CA ARG A 60 9.36 -6.93 7.85
C ARG A 60 8.67 -7.12 9.20
N GLY A 61 8.29 -6.03 9.86
CA GLY A 61 7.58 -6.08 11.13
C GLY A 61 6.23 -6.81 11.02
N LEU A 62 5.45 -6.52 9.96
CA LEU A 62 4.19 -7.21 9.69
C LEU A 62 4.40 -8.70 9.42
N GLU A 63 5.44 -9.07 8.68
CA GLU A 63 5.77 -10.47 8.42
C GLU A 63 6.16 -11.22 9.71
N GLU A 64 6.97 -10.62 10.58
CA GLU A 64 7.30 -11.23 11.89
C GLU A 64 6.07 -11.39 12.78
N LEU A 65 5.16 -10.40 12.81
CA LEU A 65 3.89 -10.51 13.53
C LEU A 65 2.99 -11.61 12.95
N ARG A 66 2.97 -11.77 11.62
CA ARG A 66 2.22 -12.83 10.93
C ARG A 66 2.73 -14.22 11.34
N LYS A 67 4.05 -14.42 11.37
CA LYS A 67 4.70 -15.68 11.79
C LYS A 67 4.32 -16.10 13.21
N ALA A 68 4.15 -15.13 14.11
CA ALA A 68 3.75 -15.42 15.48
C ALA A 68 2.33 -16.00 15.59
N GLY A 69 1.46 -15.79 14.60
CA GLY A 69 0.07 -16.29 14.60
C GLY A 69 -0.81 -15.75 15.74
N ALA A 70 -0.33 -14.73 16.46
CA ALA A 70 -0.94 -14.25 17.70
C ALA A 70 -1.99 -13.14 17.45
N VAL A 71 -1.77 -12.30 16.43
CA VAL A 71 -2.66 -11.20 16.07
C VAL A 71 -2.90 -11.20 14.56
N ARG A 72 -4.06 -10.72 14.13
CA ARG A 72 -4.35 -10.55 12.70
C ARG A 72 -3.62 -9.32 12.18
N VAL A 73 -2.85 -9.51 11.11
CA VAL A 73 -2.10 -8.46 10.41
C VAL A 73 -2.36 -8.53 8.91
N PRO A 74 -2.23 -7.41 8.16
CA PRO A 74 -2.34 -7.42 6.71
C PRO A 74 -1.17 -8.16 6.04
N GLU A 75 -1.42 -8.69 4.84
CA GLU A 75 -0.41 -9.15 3.90
C GLU A 75 0.14 -7.94 3.11
N VAL A 76 1.43 -7.98 2.76
CA VAL A 76 2.16 -6.93 2.03
C VAL A 76 2.73 -7.49 0.74
#